data_AF-A0A840Z2K7-F1
#
_entry.id   AF-A0A840Z2K7-F1
#
_cell.length_a   1.000
_cell.length_b   1.000
_cell.length_c   1.000
_cell.angle_alpha   90.00
_cell.angle_beta   90.00
_cell.angle_gamma   90.00
#
_symmetry.space_group_name_H-M   'P 1'
#
loop_
_entity.id
_entity.type
_entity.pdbx_description
1 polymer ?
#
loop_
_entity_poly.entity_id
_entity_poly.type
_entity_poly.pdbx_seq_one_letter_code
_entity_poly.pdbx_strand_id
1 'polypeptide(L)'
;MDDTAPPQTLLEQFDAAYANVTTDRRDVYGDPEDTYRRISTMRGIVDECPDPQIREILGMIMTKVARLVQSPDHLDSWVDIAGYSRCGVMLLSERQTHD
;
A
#
# COMPACT_ATOMS: atom_id res chain seq x y z
N MET A 1 -45.05 17.49 -3.04
CA MET A 1 -44.08 16.42 -3.32
C MET A 1 -42.73 17.02 -3.04
N ASP A 2 -42.34 16.96 -1.77
CA ASP A 2 -41.02 17.40 -1.33
C ASP A 2 -40.12 16.16 -1.45
N ASP A 3 -39.40 16.09 -2.56
CA ASP A 3 -38.45 15.02 -2.86
C ASP A 3 -37.04 15.54 -2.57
N THR A 4 -36.80 15.83 -1.29
CA THR A 4 -35.46 16.03 -0.77
C THR A 4 -35.08 14.75 -0.05
N ALA A 5 -34.47 13.81 -0.77
CA ALA A 5 -33.83 12.65 -0.16
C ALA A 5 -32.93 13.15 0.99
N PRO A 6 -33.06 12.58 2.20
CA PRO A 6 -32.28 13.04 3.35
C PRO A 6 -30.78 12.89 3.04
N PRO A 7 -29.91 13.73 3.64
CA PRO A 7 -28.47 13.61 3.41
C PRO A 7 -28.04 12.20 3.84
N GLN A 8 -27.59 11.38 2.87
CA GLN A 8 -26.94 10.10 3.17
C GLN A 8 -25.82 10.40 4.16
N THR A 9 -25.84 9.75 5.31
CA THR A 9 -24.75 9.83 6.29
C THR A 9 -23.41 9.51 5.61
N LEU A 10 -22.30 9.99 6.17
CA LEU A 10 -20.97 9.65 5.63
C LEU A 10 -20.76 8.13 5.53
N LEU A 11 -21.38 7.37 6.42
CA LEU A 11 -21.35 5.91 6.40
C LEU A 11 -22.09 5.36 5.17
N GLU A 12 -23.31 5.83 4.89
CA GLU A 12 -24.07 5.40 3.71
C GLU A 12 -23.39 5.79 2.39
N GLN A 13 -22.76 6.97 2.35
CA GLN A 13 -21.95 7.39 1.19
C GLN A 13 -20.73 6.48 1.01
N PHE A 14 -20.05 6.12 2.10
CA PHE A 14 -18.92 5.21 2.08
C PHE A 14 -19.33 3.80 1.61
N ASP A 15 -20.41 3.25 2.17
CA ASP A 15 -20.90 1.91 1.82
C ASP A 15 -21.32 1.83 0.35
N ALA A 16 -22.00 2.86 -0.16
CA ALA A 16 -22.37 2.97 -1.56
C ALA A 16 -21.14 3.05 -2.49
N ALA A 17 -20.09 3.77 -2.08
CA ALA A 17 -18.86 3.91 -2.87
C ALA A 17 -17.96 2.65 -2.81
N TYR A 18 -17.96 1.92 -1.70
CA TYR A 18 -17.02 0.83 -1.43
C TYR A 18 -17.52 -0.55 -1.88
N ALA A 19 -18.81 -0.70 -2.17
CA ALA A 19 -19.42 -1.98 -2.55
C ALA A 19 -18.67 -2.72 -3.69
N ASN A 20 -18.16 -1.99 -4.69
CA ASN A 20 -17.42 -2.59 -5.81
C ASN A 20 -15.91 -2.73 -5.52
N VAL A 21 -15.38 -1.99 -4.55
CA VAL A 21 -13.96 -1.94 -4.24
C VAL A 21 -13.48 -3.20 -3.51
N THR A 22 -14.31 -3.81 -2.66
CA THR A 22 -13.95 -5.05 -1.92
C THR A 22 -13.77 -6.26 -2.80
N THR A 23 -14.61 -6.37 -3.84
CA THR A 23 -14.62 -7.53 -4.73
C THR A 23 -13.41 -7.46 -5.66
N ASP A 24 -13.20 -6.33 -6.33
CA ASP A 24 -12.02 -6.11 -7.18
C ASP A 24 -10.70 -6.28 -6.40
N ARG A 25 -10.66 -5.84 -5.14
CA ARG A 25 -9.43 -5.93 -4.34
C ARG A 25 -9.10 -7.33 -3.85
N ARG A 26 -10.09 -8.20 -3.62
CA ARG A 26 -9.82 -9.61 -3.28
C ARG A 26 -9.16 -10.34 -4.44
N ASP A 27 -9.59 -10.06 -5.66
CA ASP A 27 -9.02 -10.68 -6.86
C ASP A 27 -7.57 -10.20 -7.12
N VAL A 28 -7.25 -8.96 -6.74
CA VAL A 28 -5.90 -8.39 -6.93
C VAL A 28 -4.95 -8.69 -5.77
N TYR A 29 -5.45 -8.64 -4.52
CA TYR A 29 -4.63 -8.71 -3.31
C TYR A 29 -4.78 -10.02 -2.55
N GLY A 30 -5.68 -10.92 -2.95
CA GLY A 30 -6.01 -12.14 -2.20
C GLY A 30 -6.80 -11.85 -0.91
N ASP A 31 -6.81 -12.82 0.01
CA ASP A 31 -7.54 -12.67 1.27
C ASP A 31 -6.93 -11.50 2.09
N PRO A 32 -7.74 -10.53 2.53
CA PRO A 32 -7.27 -9.42 3.35
C PRO A 32 -6.54 -9.87 4.62
N GLU A 33 -7.02 -10.91 5.30
CA GLU A 33 -6.42 -11.40 6.55
C GLU A 33 -4.98 -11.86 6.32
N ASP A 34 -4.75 -12.67 5.27
CA ASP A 34 -3.41 -13.14 4.92
C ASP A 34 -2.49 -12.00 4.46
N THR A 35 -3.03 -11.05 3.69
CA THR A 35 -2.31 -9.86 3.25
C THR A 35 -1.83 -9.04 4.44
N TYR A 36 -2.73 -8.68 5.35
CA TYR A 36 -2.41 -7.85 6.50
C TYR A 36 -1.49 -8.56 7.48
N ARG A 37 -1.66 -9.86 7.70
CA ARG A 37 -0.75 -10.67 8.53
C ARG A 37 0.67 -10.65 7.98
N ARG A 38 0.86 -10.83 6.67
CA ARG A 38 2.18 -10.78 6.03
C ARG A 38 2.80 -9.39 6.11
N ILE A 39 2.03 -8.35 5.80
CA ILE A 39 2.48 -6.96 5.90
C ILE A 39 2.92 -6.65 7.34
N SER A 40 2.10 -6.98 8.34
CA SER A 40 2.42 -6.74 9.75
C SER A 40 3.70 -7.46 10.18
N THR A 41 3.88 -8.71 9.75
CA THR A 41 5.10 -9.49 10.04
C THR A 41 6.35 -8.84 9.44
N MET A 42 6.30 -8.49 8.14
CA MET A 42 7.43 -7.83 7.47
C MET A 42 7.70 -6.43 8.02
N ARG A 43 6.64 -5.72 8.43
CA ARG A 43 6.72 -4.37 8.99
C ARG A 43 7.52 -4.37 10.30
N GLY A 44 7.38 -5.40 11.13
CA GLY A 44 8.19 -5.53 12.35
C GLY A 44 9.70 -5.46 12.09
N ILE A 45 10.18 -6.08 11.01
CA ILE A 45 11.59 -6.02 10.61
C ILE A 45 11.94 -4.63 10.05
N VAL A 46 11.08 -4.07 9.19
CA VAL A 46 11.31 -2.74 8.61
C VAL A 46 11.36 -1.64 9.68
N ASP A 47 10.56 -1.77 10.74
CA ASP A 47 10.47 -0.77 11.80
C ASP A 47 11.76 -0.64 12.63
N GLU A 48 12.66 -1.63 12.56
CA GLU A 48 14.01 -1.55 13.12
C GLU A 48 14.92 -0.56 12.39
N CYS A 49 14.56 -0.10 11.18
CA CYS A 49 15.32 0.92 10.46
C CYS A 49 15.25 2.27 11.20
N PRO A 50 16.40 2.81 11.66
CA PRO A 50 16.41 4.03 12.47
C PRO A 50 16.16 5.30 11.65
N ASP A 51 16.40 5.24 10.33
CA ASP A 51 16.13 6.36 9.43
C ASP A 51 14.66 6.34 9.00
N PRO A 52 13.86 7.36 9.36
CA PRO A 52 12.43 7.35 9.09
C PRO A 52 12.09 7.41 7.59
N GLN A 53 12.93 8.05 6.76
CA GLN A 53 12.67 8.17 5.33
C GLN A 53 13.04 6.86 4.62
N ILE A 54 14.16 6.24 4.99
CA ILE A 54 14.54 4.93 4.46
C ILE A 54 13.54 3.87 4.92
N ARG A 55 13.10 3.91 6.18
CA ARG A 55 12.07 3.01 6.72
C ARG A 55 10.78 3.05 5.91
N GLU A 56 10.30 4.24 5.54
CA GLU A 56 9.08 4.35 4.75
C GLU A 56 9.25 3.75 3.35
N ILE A 57 10.38 4.01 2.68
CA ILE A 57 10.69 3.43 1.36
C ILE A 57 10.72 1.90 1.44
N LEU A 58 11.38 1.33 2.47
CA LEU A 58 11.40 -0.11 2.71
C LEU A 58 10.00 -0.66 3.00
N GLY A 59 9.17 0.08 3.74
CA GLY A 59 7.77 -0.28 4.02
C GLY A 59 6.92 -0.36 2.75
N MET A 60 7.09 0.59 1.83
CA MET A 60 6.41 0.58 0.53
C MET A 60 6.83 -0.64 -0.31
N ILE A 61 8.12 -0.96 -0.35
CA ILE A 61 8.64 -2.16 -1.04
C ILE A 61 8.05 -3.43 -0.42
N MET A 62 8.05 -3.57 0.91
CA MET A 62 7.49 -4.75 1.58
C MET A 62 6.00 -4.94 1.30
N THR A 63 5.24 -3.86 1.14
CA THR A 63 3.82 -3.94 0.75
C THR A 63 3.65 -4.57 -0.64
N LYS A 64 4.55 -4.26 -1.58
CA LYS A 64 4.54 -4.88 -2.92
C LYS A 64 4.97 -6.34 -2.88
N VAL A 65 5.97 -6.67 -2.06
CA VAL A 65 6.35 -8.07 -1.80
C VAL A 65 5.17 -8.87 -1.25
N ALA A 66 4.42 -8.32 -0.28
CA ALA A 66 3.23 -8.98 0.27
C ALA A 66 2.18 -9.32 -0.81
N ARG A 67 2.01 -8.42 -1.79
CA ARG A 67 1.12 -8.64 -2.93
C ARG A 67 1.66 -9.74 -3.86
N LEU A 68 2.95 -9.70 -4.18
CA LEU A 68 3.58 -10.68 -5.07
C LEU A 68 3.59 -12.11 -4.51
N VAL A 69 3.56 -12.28 -3.18
CA VAL A 69 3.37 -13.62 -2.57
C VAL A 69 2.01 -14.22 -2.96
N GLN A 70 1.01 -13.41 -3.30
CA GLN A 70 -0.33 -13.85 -3.71
C GLN A 70 -0.48 -13.88 -5.22
N SER A 71 0.05 -12.85 -5.89
CA SER A 71 -0.08 -12.63 -7.33
C SER A 71 1.32 -12.39 -7.93
N PRO A 72 2.14 -13.45 -8.09
CA PRO A 72 3.55 -13.32 -8.47
C PRO A 72 3.76 -12.73 -9.87
N ASP A 73 2.75 -12.83 -10.72
CA ASP A 73 2.69 -12.28 -12.08
C ASP A 73 2.18 -10.84 -12.15
N HIS A 74 1.90 -10.19 -11.01
CA HIS A 74 1.44 -8.80 -10.95
C HIS A 74 2.57 -7.81 -11.29
N LEU A 75 2.80 -7.60 -12.59
CA LEU A 75 3.89 -6.79 -13.16
C LEU A 75 4.04 -5.39 -12.53
N ASP A 76 2.93 -4.70 -12.29
CA ASP A 76 2.93 -3.36 -11.67
C ASP A 76 3.64 -3.34 -10.31
N SER A 77 3.54 -4.42 -9.53
CA SER A 77 4.24 -4.49 -8.24
C SER A 77 5.74 -4.72 -8.37
N TRP A 78 6.20 -5.37 -9.43
CA TRP A 78 7.63 -5.43 -9.76
C TRP A 78 8.17 -4.06 -10.19
N VAL A 79 7.39 -3.32 -11.00
CA VAL A 79 7.74 -1.97 -11.44
C VAL A 79 7.80 -1.01 -10.25
N ASP A 80 6.82 -1.06 -9.34
CA ASP A 80 6.80 -0.27 -8.12
C ASP A 80 8.04 -0.52 -7.25
N ILE A 81 8.46 -1.78 -7.08
CA ILE A 81 9.66 -2.13 -6.31
C ILE A 81 10.91 -1.45 -6.93
N ALA A 82 11.06 -1.51 -8.25
CA ALA A 82 12.17 -0.84 -8.93
C ALA A 82 12.10 0.68 -8.76
N GLY A 83 10.90 1.27 -8.85
CA GLY A 83 10.66 2.70 -8.63
C GLY A 83 11.03 3.15 -7.23
N TYR A 84 10.54 2.48 -6.18
CA TYR A 84 10.87 2.82 -4.80
C TYR A 84 12.34 2.60 -4.47
N SER A 85 12.96 1.55 -5.02
CA SER A 85 14.40 1.33 -4.88
C SER A 85 15.20 2.51 -5.47
N ARG A 86 14.80 3.02 -6.64
CA ARG A 86 15.40 4.21 -7.24
C ARG A 86 15.22 5.45 -6.36
N CYS A 87 14.03 5.65 -5.78
CA CYS A 87 13.78 6.76 -4.85
C CYS A 87 14.70 6.70 -3.62
N GLY A 88 14.94 5.50 -3.05
CA GLY A 88 15.86 5.33 -1.94
C GLY A 88 17.29 5.73 -2.28
N VAL A 89 17.78 5.32 -3.46
CA VAL A 89 19.12 5.69 -3.94
C VAL A 89 19.20 7.19 -4.22
N MET A 90 18.17 7.80 -4.83
CA MET A 90 18.12 9.25 -5.05
C MET A 90 18.23 10.04 -3.74
N LEU A 91 17.45 9.66 -2.73
CA LEU A 91 17.48 10.30 -1.41
C LEU A 91 18.88 10.24 -0.78
N LEU A 92 19.53 9.08 -0.83
CA LEU A 92 20.89 8.91 -0.32
C LEU A 92 21.91 9.73 -1.12
N SER A 93 21.76 9.80 -2.45
CA SER A 93 22.61 10.61 -3.32
C SER A 93 22.46 12.10 -3.02
N GLU A 94 21.25 12.60 -2.78
CA GLU A 94 21.01 13.99 -2.42
C GLU A 94 21.66 14.34 -1.08
N ARG A 95 21.65 13.43 -0.10
CA ARG A 95 22.33 13.67 1.18
C ARG A 95 23.84 13.81 1.01
N GLN A 96 24.46 12.98 0.18
CA GLN A 96 25.90 13.04 -0.10
C GLN A 96 26.34 14.34 -0.79
N THR A 97 25.47 15.01 -1.54
CA THR A 97 25.81 16.29 -2.18
C THR A 97 25.62 17.50 -1.27
N HIS A 98 25.02 17.32 -0.09
CA HIS A 98 24.78 18.38 0.89
C HIS A 98 25.68 18.26 2.14
N ASP A 99 26.56 17.24 2.19
CA ASP A 99 27.67 17.08 3.14
C ASP A 99 28.96 17.68 2.57
#